data_AF-A0A499UPF8-F1
#
_entry.id   AF-A0A499UPF8-F1
#
_cell.length_a   1.000
_cell.length_b   1.000
_cell.length_c   1.000
_cell.angle_alpha   90.00
_cell.angle_beta   90.00
_cell.angle_gamma   90.00
#
_symmetry.space_group_name_H-M   'P 1'
#
loop_
_entity.id
_entity.type
_entity.pdbx_description
1 polymer ?
#
loop_
_entity_poly.entity_id
_entity_poly.type
_entity_poly.pdbx_seq_one_letter_code
_entity_poly.pdbx_strand_id
1 'polypeptide(L)'
;MAEAETEAKATGGRGAQLERSGLRHGWTTGACATAATTAAYTALLSGDFPDPVTIELPKGQRPAFALAAEELAADHAMAAVVKDAGDDPDVTHGALVRATVRALPPGSGVVFRAGPGVGTVTRPGLPLPVGEPAINPVPRQMVRDHIAAVAARHGGTGDVEIEISVDHGEEIARSTWNPRLGILGGLSILGTTGIVVPYSCSAWIDSIRRGVDVARAAGRRHVAGCTGSTSEKVAVAVHGLPQDALLDMGDFAGRC
;
A
#
# COMPACT_ATOMS: atom_id res chain seq x y z
N MET A 1 23.25 9.91 -48.09
CA MET A 1 21.79 9.86 -47.81
C MET A 1 21.46 8.42 -47.49
N ALA A 2 20.71 8.20 -46.40
CA ALA A 2 20.54 6.94 -45.65
C ALA A 2 21.79 6.63 -44.79
N GLU A 3 21.70 6.29 -43.51
CA GLU A 3 20.60 5.78 -42.69
C GLU A 3 20.66 6.38 -41.28
N ALA A 4 19.51 6.77 -40.74
CA ALA A 4 19.33 7.08 -39.33
C ALA A 4 18.94 5.77 -38.63
N GLU A 5 19.84 5.24 -37.82
CA GLU A 5 19.55 4.16 -36.88
C GLU A 5 18.58 4.70 -35.81
N THR A 6 17.29 4.48 -36.01
CA THR A 6 16.30 4.64 -34.94
C THR A 6 16.33 3.37 -34.10
N GLU A 7 17.05 3.45 -32.99
CA GLU A 7 17.13 2.42 -31.96
C GLU A 7 15.72 2.13 -31.41
N ALA A 8 15.23 0.91 -31.63
CA ALA A 8 13.92 0.45 -31.19
C ALA A 8 13.87 0.38 -29.64
N LYS A 9 13.33 1.43 -29.02
CA LYS A 9 13.10 1.48 -27.57
C LYS A 9 11.97 0.50 -27.21
N ALA A 10 12.28 -0.45 -26.33
CA ALA A 10 11.39 -1.52 -25.90
C ALA A 10 9.97 -1.03 -25.51
N THR A 11 8.97 -1.44 -26.29
CA THR A 11 7.53 -1.17 -26.13
C THR A 11 6.91 -2.05 -25.02
N GLY A 12 7.48 -2.04 -23.83
CA GLY A 12 7.02 -2.84 -22.69
C GLY A 12 6.98 -2.04 -21.40
N GLY A 13 5.86 -2.11 -20.67
CA GLY A 13 5.74 -1.52 -19.33
C GLY A 13 4.33 -1.04 -18.97
N ARG A 14 4.17 -0.62 -17.70
CA ARG A 14 2.91 -0.14 -17.13
C ARG A 14 2.30 1.04 -17.91
N GLY A 15 3.13 1.98 -18.38
CA GLY A 15 2.67 3.13 -19.20
C GLY A 15 2.13 2.71 -20.57
N ALA A 16 2.91 1.90 -21.30
CA ALA A 16 2.48 1.36 -22.60
C ALA A 16 1.24 0.45 -22.51
N GLN A 17 1.00 -0.19 -21.36
CA GLN A 17 -0.24 -0.94 -21.11
C GLN A 17 -1.45 -0.01 -20.96
N LEU A 18 -1.34 1.07 -20.19
CA LEU A 18 -2.42 2.04 -20.02
C LEU A 18 -2.78 2.72 -21.35
N GLU A 19 -1.78 3.12 -22.14
CA GLU A 19 -2.01 3.73 -23.46
C GLU A 19 -2.71 2.77 -24.43
N ARG A 20 -2.37 1.48 -24.39
CA ARG A 20 -2.96 0.47 -25.29
C ARG A 20 -4.35 0.03 -24.86
N SER A 21 -4.61 -0.08 -23.55
CA SER A 21 -5.91 -0.56 -23.05
C SER A 21 -6.98 0.53 -22.98
N GLY A 22 -6.58 1.80 -22.87
CA GLY A 22 -7.51 2.92 -22.64
C GLY A 22 -8.17 2.91 -21.26
N LEU A 23 -7.75 2.01 -20.36
CA LEU A 23 -8.31 1.87 -19.01
C LEU A 23 -7.75 2.94 -18.07
N ARG A 24 -8.58 3.43 -17.16
CA ARG A 24 -8.21 4.40 -16.13
C ARG A 24 -7.36 3.72 -15.06
N HIS A 25 -6.19 4.29 -14.78
CA HIS A 25 -5.37 3.87 -13.65
C HIS A 25 -5.98 4.36 -12.33
N GLY A 26 -5.58 3.70 -11.24
CA GLY A 26 -5.97 4.08 -9.89
C GLY A 26 -4.78 4.46 -9.02
N TRP A 27 -5.07 4.61 -7.73
CA TRP A 27 -4.12 4.95 -6.69
C TRP A 27 -4.01 3.84 -5.66
N THR A 28 -2.79 3.56 -5.22
CA THR A 28 -2.53 2.55 -4.20
C THR A 28 -2.95 3.06 -2.81
N THR A 29 -3.21 2.15 -1.86
CA THR A 29 -3.49 2.54 -0.46
C THR A 29 -2.36 3.38 0.13
N GLY A 30 -1.10 3.12 -0.25
CA GLY A 30 0.05 3.94 0.13
C GLY A 30 0.01 5.38 -0.39
N ALA A 31 -0.49 5.60 -1.62
CA ALA A 31 -0.67 6.95 -2.15
C ALA A 31 -1.79 7.69 -1.41
N CYS A 32 -2.92 7.04 -1.17
CA CYS A 32 -4.03 7.63 -0.40
C CYS A 32 -3.61 7.98 1.02
N ALA A 33 -2.87 7.10 1.71
CA ALA A 33 -2.33 7.36 3.04
C ALA A 33 -1.35 8.54 3.02
N THR A 34 -0.45 8.61 2.03
CA THR A 34 0.49 9.72 1.88
C THR A 34 -0.24 11.05 1.65
N ALA A 35 -1.27 11.06 0.80
CA ALA A 35 -2.10 12.23 0.53
C ALA A 35 -2.81 12.72 1.79
N ALA A 36 -3.51 11.82 2.49
CA ALA A 36 -4.17 12.11 3.76
C ALA A 36 -3.19 12.67 4.80
N THR A 37 -2.04 12.02 4.99
CA THR A 37 -1.00 12.49 5.92
C THR A 37 -0.48 13.88 5.54
N THR A 38 -0.24 14.13 4.26
CA THR A 38 0.27 15.41 3.77
C THR A 38 -0.72 16.53 4.06
N ALA A 39 -2.01 16.30 3.82
CA ALA A 39 -3.06 17.26 4.11
C ALA A 39 -3.19 17.52 5.62
N ALA A 40 -3.28 16.46 6.42
CA ALA A 40 -3.38 16.56 7.88
C ALA A 40 -2.17 17.29 8.49
N TYR A 41 -0.95 16.96 8.10
CA TYR A 41 0.22 17.63 8.64
C TYR A 41 0.34 19.09 8.20
N THR A 42 -0.10 19.41 6.97
CA THR A 42 -0.19 20.80 6.52
C THR A 42 -1.15 21.58 7.42
N ALA A 43 -2.37 21.08 7.62
CA ALA A 43 -3.37 21.69 8.48
C ALA A 43 -2.91 21.82 9.94
N LEU A 44 -2.17 20.85 10.45
CA LEU A 44 -1.61 20.92 11.81
C LEU A 44 -0.66 22.11 11.99
N LEU A 45 0.05 22.52 10.93
CA LEU A 45 1.00 23.65 10.99
C LEU A 45 0.39 24.99 10.55
N SER A 46 -0.52 24.98 9.57
CA SER A 46 -1.10 26.20 8.98
C SER A 46 -2.48 26.56 9.52
N GLY A 47 -3.23 25.58 10.04
CA GLY A 47 -4.65 25.70 10.36
C GLY A 47 -5.59 25.38 9.18
N ASP A 48 -5.06 25.17 7.97
CA ASP A 48 -5.85 24.98 6.75
C ASP A 48 -5.48 23.69 6.01
N PHE A 49 -6.49 22.94 5.57
CA PHE A 49 -6.30 21.73 4.76
C PHE A 49 -6.12 22.07 3.28
N PRO A 50 -5.09 21.51 2.60
CA PRO A 50 -5.02 21.57 1.15
C PRO A 50 -6.02 20.59 0.54
N ASP A 51 -7.08 21.10 -0.08
CA ASP A 51 -8.06 20.30 -0.82
C ASP A 51 -8.28 20.86 -2.24
N PRO A 52 -7.86 20.16 -3.31
CA PRO A 52 -7.21 18.85 -3.29
C PRO A 52 -5.73 18.93 -2.87
N VAL A 53 -5.25 17.90 -2.17
CA VAL A 53 -3.84 17.76 -1.79
C VAL A 53 -3.04 17.15 -2.93
N THR A 54 -1.89 17.75 -3.27
CA THR A 54 -0.97 17.21 -4.28
C THR A 54 0.21 16.52 -3.62
N ILE A 55 0.51 15.29 -4.01
CA ILE A 55 1.69 14.53 -3.55
C ILE A 55 2.58 14.15 -4.72
N GLU A 56 3.87 13.96 -4.46
CA GLU A 56 4.81 13.40 -5.42
C GLU A 56 4.94 11.89 -5.26
N LEU A 57 4.76 11.15 -6.35
CA LEU A 57 4.92 9.69 -6.37
C LEU A 57 6.39 9.31 -6.67
N PRO A 58 6.82 8.06 -6.38
CA PRO A 58 8.21 7.64 -6.57
C PRO A 58 8.79 7.80 -7.99
N LYS A 59 7.94 8.01 -9.01
CA LYS A 59 8.34 8.27 -10.40
C LYS A 59 8.19 9.74 -10.83
N GLY A 60 8.06 10.66 -9.87
CA GLY A 60 7.96 12.12 -10.09
C GLY A 60 6.58 12.61 -10.54
N GLN A 61 5.57 11.72 -10.63
CA GLN A 61 4.20 12.11 -10.95
C GLN A 61 3.59 12.88 -9.77
N ARG A 62 2.79 13.90 -10.05
CA ARG A 62 2.20 14.78 -9.04
C ARG A 62 0.66 14.82 -9.09
N PRO A 63 -0.02 13.70 -8.79
CA PRO A 63 -1.47 13.68 -8.74
C PRO A 63 -2.04 14.48 -7.56
N ALA A 64 -3.27 14.95 -7.73
CA ALA A 64 -4.05 15.63 -6.71
C ALA A 64 -5.17 14.71 -6.19
N PHE A 65 -5.41 14.73 -4.88
CA PHE A 65 -6.40 13.91 -4.19
C PHE A 65 -7.40 14.82 -3.48
N ALA A 66 -8.68 14.63 -3.75
CA ALA A 66 -9.73 15.32 -3.00
C ALA A 66 -9.84 14.72 -1.59
N LEU A 67 -10.04 15.57 -0.60
CA LEU A 67 -10.30 15.15 0.77
C LEU A 67 -11.76 14.71 0.90
N ALA A 68 -11.97 13.57 1.54
CA ALA A 68 -13.30 13.03 1.80
C ALA A 68 -13.78 13.35 3.23
N ALA A 69 -12.84 13.60 4.13
CA ALA A 69 -13.11 14.10 5.48
C ALA A 69 -11.86 14.82 6.00
N GLU A 70 -12.07 15.77 6.89
CA GLU A 70 -11.02 16.53 7.56
C GLU A 70 -11.48 16.91 8.98
N GLU A 71 -10.53 17.00 9.90
CA GLU A 71 -10.75 17.41 11.29
C GLU A 71 -9.48 18.06 11.83
N LEU A 72 -9.60 19.31 12.30
CA LEU A 72 -8.53 19.99 13.01
C LEU A 72 -8.91 20.16 14.47
N ALA A 73 -8.08 19.60 15.36
CA ALA A 73 -8.19 19.72 16.80
C ALA A 73 -6.95 20.41 17.38
N ALA A 74 -6.96 20.65 18.70
CA ALA A 74 -5.88 21.38 19.36
C ALA A 74 -4.53 20.63 19.36
N ASP A 75 -4.56 19.30 19.37
CA ASP A 75 -3.39 18.43 19.52
C ASP A 75 -3.12 17.53 18.29
N HIS A 76 -4.05 17.52 17.33
CA HIS A 76 -3.95 16.67 16.15
C HIS A 76 -4.74 17.25 14.96
N ALA A 77 -4.39 16.77 13.77
CA ALA A 77 -5.17 16.96 12.56
C ALA A 77 -5.41 15.61 11.90
N MET A 78 -6.57 15.44 11.28
CA MET A 78 -6.93 14.24 10.53
C MET A 78 -7.45 14.62 9.15
N ALA A 79 -7.04 13.88 8.15
CA ALA A 79 -7.63 13.94 6.82
C ALA A 79 -7.88 12.54 6.28
N ALA A 80 -8.82 12.43 5.34
CA ALA A 80 -9.21 11.18 4.74
C ALA A 80 -9.29 11.27 3.22
N VAL A 81 -8.92 10.19 2.53
CA VAL A 81 -8.98 10.06 1.08
C VAL A 81 -9.67 8.76 0.72
N VAL A 82 -10.66 8.82 -0.18
CA VAL A 82 -11.28 7.63 -0.76
C VAL A 82 -10.37 7.06 -1.84
N LYS A 83 -10.06 5.77 -1.75
CA LYS A 83 -9.23 5.09 -2.74
C LYS A 83 -9.98 4.86 -4.05
N ASP A 84 -9.60 5.59 -5.10
CA ASP A 84 -9.99 5.26 -6.48
C ASP A 84 -9.00 4.26 -7.08
N ALA A 85 -9.48 3.07 -7.49
CA ALA A 85 -8.66 2.03 -8.12
C ALA A 85 -8.66 2.14 -9.65
N GLY A 86 -9.34 3.15 -10.21
CA GLY A 86 -9.56 3.24 -11.65
C GLY A 86 -10.47 2.10 -12.10
N ASP A 87 -10.11 1.47 -13.21
CA ASP A 87 -10.85 0.32 -13.75
C ASP A 87 -10.30 -1.04 -13.25
N ASP A 88 -9.44 -1.04 -12.22
CA ASP A 88 -8.96 -2.27 -11.60
C ASP A 88 -10.03 -2.83 -10.64
N PRO A 89 -10.38 -4.14 -10.71
CA PRO A 89 -11.30 -4.78 -9.78
C PRO A 89 -10.64 -5.04 -8.41
N ASP A 90 -10.14 -3.98 -7.77
CA ASP A 90 -9.44 -4.01 -6.49
C ASP A 90 -10.45 -4.01 -5.35
N VAL A 91 -10.37 -5.00 -4.46
CA VAL A 91 -11.25 -5.14 -3.28
C VAL A 91 -11.16 -3.96 -2.30
N THR A 92 -10.09 -3.15 -2.40
CA THR A 92 -9.90 -1.94 -1.59
C THR A 92 -10.36 -0.66 -2.30
N HIS A 93 -10.97 -0.77 -3.48
CA HIS A 93 -11.63 0.37 -4.14
C HIS A 93 -12.76 0.93 -3.26
N GLY A 94 -12.86 2.25 -3.18
CA GLY A 94 -13.83 2.94 -2.34
C GLY A 94 -13.48 2.94 -0.84
N ALA A 95 -12.40 2.28 -0.42
CA ALA A 95 -11.97 2.29 0.97
C ALA A 95 -11.56 3.72 1.39
N LEU A 96 -12.08 4.17 2.53
CA LEU A 96 -11.74 5.47 3.10
C LEU A 96 -10.49 5.32 3.97
N VAL A 97 -9.38 5.89 3.51
CA VAL A 97 -8.09 5.86 4.22
C VAL A 97 -7.92 7.16 4.99
N ARG A 98 -7.74 7.07 6.30
CA ARG A 98 -7.57 8.21 7.21
C ARG A 98 -6.15 8.26 7.73
N ALA A 99 -5.64 9.48 7.92
CA ALA A 99 -4.38 9.72 8.58
C ALA A 99 -4.58 10.77 9.67
N THR A 100 -4.34 10.38 10.92
CA THR A 100 -4.33 11.29 12.07
C THR A 100 -2.88 11.60 12.44
N VAL A 101 -2.52 12.87 12.44
CA VAL A 101 -1.16 13.36 12.67
C VAL A 101 -1.12 14.15 13.97
N ARG A 102 -0.19 13.77 14.84
CA ARG A 102 0.11 14.44 16.12
C ARG A 102 1.55 14.92 16.12
N ALA A 103 1.79 16.13 16.61
CA ALA A 103 3.14 16.64 16.79
C ALA A 103 3.86 15.86 17.90
N LEU A 104 5.13 15.53 17.67
CA LEU A 104 6.01 14.95 18.69
C LEU A 104 7.12 15.93 19.07
N PRO A 105 7.78 15.72 20.23
CA PRO A 105 8.96 16.50 20.59
C PRO A 105 10.06 16.44 19.52
N PRO A 106 10.84 17.52 19.32
CA PRO A 106 11.92 17.54 18.36
C PRO A 106 12.90 16.37 18.49
N GLY A 107 13.26 15.72 17.38
CA GLY A 107 14.16 14.57 17.33
C GLY A 107 13.48 13.20 17.50
N SER A 108 12.15 13.14 17.58
CA SER A 108 11.38 11.89 17.63
C SER A 108 11.30 11.17 16.27
N GLY A 109 11.48 11.91 15.18
CA GLY A 109 11.27 11.46 13.81
C GLY A 109 9.80 11.18 13.50
N VAL A 110 9.58 10.37 12.47
CA VAL A 110 8.23 9.94 12.04
C VAL A 110 7.92 8.57 12.60
N VAL A 111 6.94 8.52 13.52
CA VAL A 111 6.45 7.29 14.17
C VAL A 111 5.13 6.87 13.54
N PHE A 112 5.03 5.59 13.16
CA PHE A 112 3.82 5.04 12.55
C PHE A 112 3.01 4.23 13.57
N ARG A 113 1.69 4.42 13.58
CA ARG A 113 0.71 3.65 14.36
C ARG A 113 -0.35 3.05 13.44
N ALA A 114 -0.81 1.86 13.81
CA ALA A 114 -1.97 1.25 13.19
C ALA A 114 -3.23 1.68 13.96
N GLY A 115 -4.11 2.41 13.28
CA GLY A 115 -5.47 2.65 13.75
C GLY A 115 -6.42 1.54 13.29
N PRO A 116 -7.73 1.68 13.55
CA PRO A 116 -8.73 0.71 13.14
C PRO A 116 -8.64 0.37 11.64
N GLY A 117 -8.73 -0.92 11.31
CA GLY A 117 -8.72 -1.39 9.92
C GLY A 117 -7.36 -1.41 9.23
N VAL A 118 -6.28 -1.01 9.90
CA VAL A 118 -4.90 -1.30 9.45
C VAL A 118 -4.34 -2.48 10.25
N GLY A 119 -3.77 -3.45 9.54
CA GLY A 119 -3.28 -4.67 10.16
C GLY A 119 -1.96 -4.49 10.90
N THR A 120 -1.68 -5.43 11.80
CA THR A 120 -0.39 -5.56 12.51
C THR A 120 0.30 -6.85 12.10
N VAL A 121 1.62 -6.79 11.92
CA VAL A 121 2.43 -7.95 11.54
C VAL A 121 2.63 -8.86 12.75
N THR A 122 2.22 -10.12 12.63
CA THR A 122 2.29 -11.14 13.70
C THR A 122 3.22 -12.30 13.38
N ARG A 123 3.71 -12.38 12.13
CA ARG A 123 4.61 -13.44 11.66
C ARG A 123 5.86 -12.84 11.01
N PRO A 124 7.03 -13.50 11.14
CA PRO A 124 8.24 -13.09 10.44
C PRO A 124 8.14 -13.38 8.93
N GLY A 125 9.05 -12.78 8.14
CA GLY A 125 9.17 -12.99 6.69
C GLY A 125 8.56 -11.89 5.84
N LEU A 126 7.81 -10.97 6.44
CA LEU A 126 7.41 -9.72 5.81
C LEU A 126 8.55 -8.69 5.89
N PRO A 127 8.55 -7.66 5.02
CA PRO A 127 9.54 -6.56 5.08
C PRO A 127 9.36 -5.63 6.30
N LEU A 128 8.52 -6.04 7.25
CA LEU A 128 8.16 -5.32 8.46
C LEU A 128 8.36 -6.25 9.66
N PRO A 129 8.97 -5.77 10.75
CA PRO A 129 9.11 -6.52 12.00
C PRO A 129 7.76 -6.97 12.58
N VAL A 130 7.79 -8.02 13.39
CA VAL A 130 6.63 -8.44 14.18
C VAL A 130 6.28 -7.35 15.20
N GLY A 131 4.99 -7.03 15.33
CA GLY A 131 4.44 -5.96 16.16
C GLY A 131 4.28 -4.62 15.42
N GLU A 132 4.83 -4.48 14.22
CA GLU A 132 4.73 -3.23 13.47
C GLU A 132 3.40 -3.10 12.69
N PRO A 133 2.90 -1.86 12.50
CA PRO A 133 1.82 -1.58 11.55
C PRO A 133 2.17 -2.07 10.15
N ALA A 134 1.19 -2.68 9.47
CA ALA A 134 1.29 -3.20 8.10
C ALA A 134 1.34 -2.08 7.03
N ILE A 135 2.22 -1.11 7.24
CA ILE A 135 2.53 0.00 6.34
C ILE A 135 3.90 -0.28 5.73
N ASN A 136 3.93 -0.64 4.46
CA ASN A 136 5.14 -1.14 3.80
C ASN A 136 6.25 -0.06 3.67
N PRO A 137 7.51 -0.47 3.41
CA PRO A 137 8.64 0.45 3.36
C PRO A 137 8.48 1.63 2.38
N VAL A 138 7.97 1.39 1.17
CA VAL A 138 7.79 2.46 0.17
C VAL A 138 6.74 3.50 0.63
N PRO A 139 5.52 3.11 1.06
CA PRO A 139 4.59 4.06 1.68
C PRO A 139 5.17 4.81 2.89
N ARG A 140 5.93 4.13 3.77
CA ARG A 140 6.59 4.81 4.90
C ARG A 140 7.60 5.87 4.41
N GLN A 141 8.35 5.57 3.36
CA GLN A 141 9.29 6.53 2.78
C GLN A 141 8.55 7.72 2.15
N MET A 142 7.52 7.45 1.35
CA MET A 142 6.68 8.51 0.75
C MET A 142 6.14 9.46 1.81
N VAL A 143 5.58 8.93 2.90
CA VAL A 143 5.09 9.73 4.03
C VAL A 143 6.21 10.58 4.63
N ARG A 144 7.38 10.00 4.93
CA ARG A 144 8.50 10.75 5.52
C ARG A 144 8.97 11.89 4.62
N ASP A 145 9.07 11.65 3.32
CA ASP A 145 9.49 12.67 2.35
C ASP A 145 8.50 13.84 2.31
N HIS A 146 7.20 13.55 2.38
CA HIS A 146 6.15 14.58 2.39
C HIS A 146 6.09 15.35 3.72
N ILE A 147 6.26 14.67 4.85
CA ILE A 147 6.38 15.33 6.16
C ILE A 147 7.57 16.30 6.15
N ALA A 148 8.74 15.86 5.67
CA ALA A 148 9.93 16.71 5.58
C ALA A 148 9.69 17.93 4.66
N ALA A 149 9.04 17.72 3.50
CA ALA A 149 8.73 18.80 2.58
C ALA A 149 7.74 19.83 3.15
N VAL A 150 6.71 19.36 3.86
CA VAL A 150 5.72 20.23 4.52
C VAL A 150 6.38 20.98 5.69
N ALA A 151 7.16 20.29 6.52
CA ALA A 151 7.92 20.88 7.62
C ALA A 151 8.82 22.03 7.13
N ALA A 152 9.57 21.81 6.04
CA ALA A 152 10.44 22.83 5.45
C ALA A 152 9.67 24.07 4.92
N ARG A 153 8.44 23.89 4.44
CA ARG A 153 7.62 24.99 3.90
C ARG A 153 6.90 25.79 4.98
N HIS A 154 6.47 25.14 6.06
CA HIS A 154 5.64 25.74 7.10
C HIS A 154 6.37 25.97 8.43
N GLY A 155 7.68 25.69 8.49
CA GLY A 155 8.50 25.89 9.70
C GLY A 155 8.26 24.83 10.78
N GLY A 156 7.81 23.62 10.39
CA GLY A 156 7.64 22.48 11.29
C GLY A 156 8.94 21.73 11.55
N THR A 157 8.96 20.86 12.56
CA THR A 157 10.12 20.03 12.90
C THR A 157 10.21 18.74 12.07
N GLY A 158 9.08 18.26 11.54
CA GLY A 158 8.96 16.96 10.91
C GLY A 158 8.83 15.78 11.89
N ASP A 159 8.81 16.05 13.20
CA ASP A 159 8.65 15.06 14.25
C ASP A 159 7.16 14.83 14.55
N VAL A 160 6.64 13.67 14.16
CA VAL A 160 5.20 13.39 14.23
C VAL A 160 4.91 11.92 14.51
N GLU A 161 3.80 11.69 15.20
CA GLU A 161 3.12 10.40 15.24
C GLU A 161 2.01 10.40 14.20
N ILE A 162 1.97 9.36 13.37
CA ILE A 162 1.01 9.20 12.29
C ILE A 162 0.27 7.89 12.51
N GLU A 163 -1.01 8.00 12.85
CA GLU A 163 -1.92 6.87 12.89
C GLU A 163 -2.65 6.77 11.55
N ILE A 164 -2.50 5.63 10.87
CA ILE A 164 -3.25 5.33 9.65
C ILE A 164 -4.38 4.36 10.00
N SER A 165 -5.59 4.68 9.58
CA SER A 165 -6.77 3.81 9.71
C SER A 165 -7.50 3.68 8.38
N VAL A 166 -8.29 2.62 8.24
CA VAL A 166 -9.12 2.37 7.06
C VAL A 166 -10.50 1.95 7.52
N ASP A 167 -11.53 2.70 7.13
CA ASP A 167 -12.90 2.39 7.50
C ASP A 167 -13.28 1.02 6.93
N HIS A 168 -13.87 0.18 7.79
CA HIS A 168 -14.19 -1.23 7.47
C HIS A 168 -12.98 -2.08 7.03
N GLY A 169 -11.75 -1.63 7.29
CA GLY A 169 -10.53 -2.30 6.82
C GLY A 169 -10.36 -3.72 7.36
N GLU A 170 -10.84 -4.03 8.57
CA GLU A 170 -10.82 -5.40 9.10
C GLU A 170 -11.72 -6.34 8.28
N GLU A 171 -12.92 -5.89 7.91
CA GLU A 171 -13.86 -6.66 7.11
C GLU A 171 -13.32 -6.89 5.70
N ILE A 172 -12.81 -5.82 5.05
CA ILE A 172 -12.21 -5.90 3.71
C ILE A 172 -11.01 -6.87 3.75
N ALA A 173 -10.18 -6.81 4.79
CA ALA A 173 -9.00 -7.66 4.93
C ALA A 173 -9.32 -9.16 4.99
N ARG A 174 -10.52 -9.57 5.43
CA ARG A 174 -10.94 -10.99 5.43
C ARG A 174 -11.05 -11.57 4.02
N SER A 175 -11.32 -10.71 3.04
CA SER A 175 -11.33 -11.05 1.61
C SER A 175 -9.96 -10.90 0.95
N THR A 176 -8.90 -10.69 1.74
CA THR A 176 -7.51 -10.57 1.26
C THR A 176 -6.64 -11.70 1.79
N TRP A 177 -5.40 -11.72 1.33
CA TRP A 177 -4.38 -12.67 1.79
C TRP A 177 -3.71 -12.30 3.11
N ASN A 178 -4.03 -11.13 3.68
CA ASN A 178 -3.41 -10.63 4.90
C ASN A 178 -3.44 -11.62 6.08
N PRO A 179 -4.58 -12.26 6.42
CA PRO A 179 -4.61 -13.19 7.55
C PRO A 179 -3.65 -14.37 7.39
N ARG A 180 -3.46 -14.86 6.16
CA ARG A 180 -2.54 -15.97 5.85
C ARG A 180 -1.07 -15.54 5.98
N LEU A 181 -0.76 -14.31 5.58
CA LEU A 181 0.57 -13.71 5.73
C LEU A 181 0.90 -13.32 7.17
N GLY A 182 -0.03 -13.50 8.12
CA GLY A 182 0.15 -13.10 9.51
C GLY A 182 -0.05 -11.60 9.73
N ILE A 183 -0.86 -10.95 8.90
CA ILE A 183 -1.29 -9.56 9.09
C ILE A 183 -2.72 -9.60 9.62
N LEU A 184 -2.90 -9.23 10.90
CA LEU A 184 -4.19 -9.34 11.61
C LEU A 184 -4.74 -7.96 11.95
N GLY A 185 -6.08 -7.85 12.02
CA GLY A 185 -6.78 -6.62 12.43
C GLY A 185 -7.03 -5.60 11.30
N GLY A 186 -6.57 -5.86 10.08
CA GLY A 186 -6.82 -4.93 8.97
C GLY A 186 -6.03 -5.13 7.69
N LEU A 187 -6.13 -4.12 6.83
CA LEU A 187 -5.48 -4.03 5.54
C LEU A 187 -4.00 -3.67 5.67
N SER A 188 -3.27 -3.93 4.59
CA SER A 188 -1.89 -3.46 4.44
C SER A 188 -1.90 -2.15 3.65
N ILE A 189 -1.17 -1.15 4.11
CA ILE A 189 -0.90 0.08 3.36
C ILE A 189 0.30 -0.20 2.46
N LEU A 190 0.04 -0.34 1.16
CA LEU A 190 0.99 -0.86 0.19
C LEU A 190 0.93 -0.06 -1.11
N GLY A 191 1.98 -0.19 -1.91
CA GLY A 191 2.13 0.49 -3.19
C GLY A 191 3.59 0.88 -3.42
N THR A 192 4.20 0.41 -4.50
CA THR A 192 5.60 0.71 -4.82
C THR A 192 5.75 1.92 -5.74
N THR A 193 4.71 2.23 -6.51
CA THR A 193 4.72 3.35 -7.47
C THR A 193 3.66 4.40 -7.19
N GLY A 194 2.82 4.20 -6.18
CA GLY A 194 1.64 5.03 -5.95
C GLY A 194 0.46 4.76 -6.89
N ILE A 195 0.72 4.19 -8.07
CA ILE A 195 -0.28 3.89 -9.12
C ILE A 195 -0.71 2.42 -9.13
N VAL A 196 -2.01 2.19 -9.28
CA VAL A 196 -2.65 0.92 -9.63
C VAL A 196 -2.88 0.87 -11.13
N VAL A 197 -2.43 -0.20 -11.80
CA VAL A 197 -2.65 -0.42 -13.24
C VAL A 197 -3.67 -1.54 -13.40
N PRO A 198 -4.82 -1.29 -14.07
CA PRO A 198 -5.88 -2.27 -14.21
C PRO A 198 -5.42 -3.59 -14.80
N TYR A 199 -5.88 -4.69 -14.20
CA TYR A 199 -5.62 -6.07 -14.61
C TYR A 199 -4.11 -6.40 -14.68
N SER A 200 -3.28 -5.69 -13.92
CA SER A 200 -1.85 -5.98 -13.83
C SER A 200 -1.60 -7.16 -12.90
N CYS A 201 -0.84 -8.15 -13.37
CA CYS A 201 -0.42 -9.29 -12.55
C CYS A 201 0.52 -8.89 -11.39
N SER A 202 1.00 -7.64 -11.34
CA SER A 202 2.01 -7.23 -10.36
C SER A 202 1.56 -7.35 -8.91
N ALA A 203 0.31 -7.01 -8.61
CA ALA A 203 -0.21 -7.11 -7.23
C ALA A 203 -0.28 -8.58 -6.78
N TRP A 204 -0.67 -9.47 -7.70
CA TRP A 204 -0.77 -10.91 -7.45
C TRP A 204 0.60 -11.56 -7.28
N ILE A 205 1.57 -11.25 -8.15
CA ILE A 205 2.95 -11.74 -8.05
C ILE A 205 3.60 -11.29 -6.73
N ASP A 206 3.40 -10.04 -6.33
CA ASP A 206 3.92 -9.53 -5.05
C ASP A 206 3.28 -10.26 -3.85
N SER A 207 2.00 -10.63 -3.96
CA SER A 207 1.31 -11.45 -2.95
C SER A 207 1.98 -12.82 -2.81
N ILE A 208 2.17 -13.54 -3.93
CA ILE A 208 2.82 -14.86 -3.97
C ILE A 208 4.24 -14.80 -3.39
N ARG A 209 5.04 -13.80 -3.80
CA ARG A 209 6.41 -13.60 -3.29
C ARG A 209 6.43 -13.44 -1.76
N ARG A 210 5.54 -12.61 -1.21
CA ARG A 210 5.40 -12.46 0.25
C ARG A 210 4.99 -13.76 0.92
N GLY A 211 4.09 -14.54 0.30
CA GLY A 211 3.72 -15.86 0.81
C GLY A 211 4.92 -16.81 0.87
N VAL A 212 5.76 -16.82 -0.16
CA VAL A 212 7.02 -17.59 -0.17
C VAL A 212 7.96 -17.12 0.94
N ASP A 213 8.14 -15.81 1.11
CA ASP A 213 9.04 -15.26 2.14
C ASP A 213 8.57 -15.58 3.57
N VAL A 214 7.25 -15.51 3.83
CA VAL A 214 6.64 -15.93 5.10
C VAL A 214 6.83 -17.43 5.31
N ALA A 215 6.59 -18.27 4.29
CA ALA A 215 6.78 -19.71 4.38
C ALA A 215 8.25 -20.06 4.68
N ARG A 216 9.20 -19.40 4.01
CA ARG A 216 10.64 -19.58 4.26
C ARG A 216 11.02 -19.18 5.69
N ALA A 217 10.52 -18.04 6.17
CA ALA A 217 10.75 -17.57 7.54
C ALA A 217 10.15 -18.52 8.60
N ALA A 218 9.04 -19.20 8.27
CA ALA A 218 8.45 -20.25 9.09
C ALA A 218 9.16 -21.62 8.97
N GLY A 219 10.30 -21.69 8.26
CA GLY A 219 11.10 -22.92 8.10
C GLY A 219 10.50 -23.92 7.11
N ARG A 220 9.58 -23.50 6.23
CA ARG A 220 8.99 -24.36 5.20
C ARG A 220 9.97 -24.57 4.05
N ARG A 221 10.22 -25.84 3.69
CA ARG A 221 11.05 -26.23 2.54
C ARG A 221 10.26 -26.47 1.26
N HIS A 222 8.95 -26.67 1.38
CA HIS A 222 8.03 -26.89 0.28
C HIS A 222 6.82 -26.01 0.47
N VAL A 223 6.34 -25.44 -0.63
CA VAL A 223 5.11 -24.65 -0.73
C VAL A 223 4.29 -25.17 -1.89
N ALA A 224 2.97 -25.11 -1.80
CA ALA A 224 2.07 -25.47 -2.89
C ALA A 224 1.48 -24.20 -3.50
N GLY A 225 1.63 -24.02 -4.80
CA GLY A 225 0.86 -23.05 -5.57
C GLY A 225 -0.50 -23.64 -5.92
N CYS A 226 -1.56 -23.10 -5.33
CA CYS A 226 -2.93 -23.53 -5.47
C CYS A 226 -3.70 -22.54 -6.34
N THR A 227 -4.42 -23.03 -7.36
CA THR A 227 -5.24 -22.20 -8.25
C THR A 227 -6.64 -21.89 -7.66
N GLY A 228 -6.94 -22.46 -6.49
CA GLY A 228 -8.18 -22.22 -5.75
C GLY A 228 -8.44 -23.28 -4.66
N SER A 229 -9.59 -23.17 -4.00
CA SER A 229 -9.93 -23.95 -2.79
C SER A 229 -9.90 -25.47 -2.97
N THR A 230 -10.24 -25.98 -4.15
CA THR A 230 -10.15 -27.42 -4.46
C THR A 230 -8.69 -27.89 -4.48
N SER A 231 -7.81 -27.14 -5.16
CA SER A 231 -6.38 -27.47 -5.22
C SER A 231 -5.69 -27.35 -3.85
N GLU A 232 -6.13 -26.40 -3.01
CA GLU A 232 -5.67 -26.30 -1.62
C GLU A 232 -6.03 -27.55 -0.81
N LYS A 233 -7.30 -28.00 -0.87
CA LYS A 233 -7.76 -29.20 -0.16
C LYS A 233 -6.98 -30.45 -0.58
N VAL A 234 -6.71 -30.59 -1.88
CA VAL A 234 -5.92 -31.70 -2.41
C VAL A 234 -4.46 -31.61 -1.93
N ALA A 235 -3.84 -30.42 -1.98
CA ALA A 235 -2.48 -30.23 -1.50
C ALA A 235 -2.34 -30.58 -0.01
N VAL A 236 -3.32 -30.21 0.82
CA VAL A 236 -3.38 -30.62 2.23
C VAL A 236 -3.54 -32.13 2.37
N ALA A 237 -4.48 -32.74 1.65
CA ALA A 237 -4.76 -34.17 1.76
C ALA A 237 -3.58 -35.05 1.30
N VAL A 238 -2.89 -34.66 0.24
CA VAL A 238 -1.80 -35.46 -0.37
C VAL A 238 -0.45 -35.20 0.30
N HIS A 239 -0.16 -33.95 0.65
CA HIS A 239 1.17 -33.55 1.13
C HIS A 239 1.22 -33.12 2.60
N GLY A 240 0.07 -33.06 3.29
CA GLY A 240 0.01 -32.65 4.71
C GLY A 240 0.52 -31.22 4.95
N LEU A 241 0.45 -30.35 3.94
CA LEU A 241 1.04 -29.02 4.03
C LEU A 241 0.25 -28.12 4.99
N PRO A 242 0.92 -27.39 5.89
CA PRO A 242 0.29 -26.41 6.77
C PRO A 242 -0.19 -25.19 5.96
N GLN A 243 -1.13 -24.43 6.53
CA GLN A 243 -1.76 -23.29 5.86
C GLN A 243 -0.77 -22.21 5.40
N ASP A 244 0.32 -22.00 6.14
CA ASP A 244 1.39 -21.06 5.80
C ASP A 244 2.32 -21.54 4.68
N ALA A 245 2.09 -22.74 4.15
CA ALA A 245 2.75 -23.30 2.97
C ALA A 245 1.82 -23.41 1.74
N LEU A 246 0.56 -22.96 1.86
CA LEU A 246 -0.42 -22.94 0.76
C LEU A 246 -0.50 -21.55 0.15
N LEU A 247 -0.03 -21.42 -1.09
CA LEU A 247 0.02 -20.18 -1.83
C LEU A 247 -1.14 -20.11 -2.84
N ASP A 248 -2.02 -19.12 -2.73
CA ASP A 248 -3.07 -18.87 -3.71
C ASP A 248 -2.41 -18.16 -4.89
N MET A 249 -2.27 -18.90 -5.98
CA MET A 249 -1.65 -18.43 -7.21
C MET A 249 -2.67 -18.17 -8.32
N GLY A 250 -3.95 -18.53 -8.14
CA GLY A 250 -4.94 -18.48 -9.23
C GLY A 250 -4.41 -19.17 -10.51
N ASP A 251 -4.71 -18.61 -11.67
CA ASP A 251 -4.29 -19.18 -12.97
C ASP A 251 -2.86 -18.76 -13.41
N PHE A 252 -2.03 -18.21 -12.51
CA PHE A 252 -0.73 -17.62 -12.87
C PHE A 252 0.45 -18.60 -12.93
N ALA A 253 0.21 -19.84 -13.37
CA ALA A 253 1.27 -20.84 -13.57
C ALA A 253 2.25 -20.40 -14.69
N GLY A 254 3.46 -19.95 -14.32
CA GLY A 254 4.51 -19.52 -15.25
C GLY A 254 5.05 -18.10 -15.03
N ARG A 255 4.53 -17.36 -14.04
CA ARG A 255 5.06 -16.06 -13.58
C ARG A 255 5.66 -16.12 -12.16
N CYS A 256 5.58 -17.30 -11.54
CA CYS A 256 6.04 -17.61 -10.18
C CYS A 256 7.49 -18.09 -10.21
#